data_AF-A0A3B4BL02-F1
#
_entry.id   AF-A0A3B4BL02-F1
#
_cell.length_a   1.000
_cell.length_b   1.000
_cell.length_c   1.000
_cell.angle_alpha   90.00
_cell.angle_beta   90.00
_cell.angle_gamma   90.00
#
_symmetry.space_group_name_H-M   'P 1'
#
loop_
_entity.id
_entity.type
_entity.pdbx_description
1 polymer ?
#
loop_
_entity_poly.entity_id
_entity_poly.type
_entity_poly.pdbx_seq_one_letter_code
_entity_poly.pdbx_strand_id
1 'polypeptide(L)'
;MASAANANLNAVRETMDVLLEISRLLNTGLDMESLSICVRLCEQGINPEALSSVIKELRKASDTSSHQTSKGVCVCMSDNYPASGLFF
;
A
#
# COMPACT_ATOMS: atom_id res chain seq x y z
N MET A 1 -10.74 -25.20 26.10
CA MET A 1 -10.92 -23.92 25.39
C MET A 1 -9.67 -23.41 24.66
N ALA A 2 -8.43 -23.81 25.00
CA ALA A 2 -7.23 -23.35 24.29
C ALA A 2 -7.13 -23.76 22.80
N SER A 3 -7.72 -24.88 22.40
CA SER A 3 -7.62 -25.40 21.02
C SER A 3 -8.33 -24.51 19.98
N ALA A 4 -9.47 -23.91 20.33
CA ALA A 4 -10.24 -23.07 19.40
C ALA A 4 -9.54 -21.73 19.08
N ALA A 5 -8.84 -21.14 20.06
CA ALA A 5 -8.09 -19.91 19.86
C ALA A 5 -6.90 -20.13 18.91
N ASN A 6 -6.18 -21.24 19.05
CA ASN A 6 -5.08 -21.58 18.14
C ASN A 6 -5.55 -21.84 16.71
N ALA A 7 -6.68 -22.51 16.52
CA ALA A 7 -7.27 -22.71 15.20
C ALA A 7 -7.63 -21.37 14.51
N ASN A 8 -8.17 -20.42 15.27
CA ASN A 8 -8.50 -19.10 14.75
C ASN A 8 -7.25 -18.30 14.34
N LEU A 9 -6.19 -18.34 15.14
CA LEU A 9 -4.93 -17.67 14.81
C LEU A 9 -4.27 -18.26 13.56
N ASN A 10 -4.37 -19.58 13.36
CA ASN A 10 -3.90 -20.22 12.14
C ASN A 10 -4.71 -19.77 10.92
N ALA A 11 -6.04 -19.75 11.02
CA ALA A 11 -6.91 -19.29 9.94
C ALA A 11 -6.64 -17.82 9.54
N VAL A 12 -6.40 -16.95 10.53
CA VAL A 12 -6.03 -15.54 10.28
C VAL A 12 -4.68 -15.44 9.56
N ARG A 13 -3.68 -16.22 9.98
CA ARG A 13 -2.37 -16.26 9.31
C ARG A 13 -2.48 -16.71 7.87
N GLU A 14 -3.18 -17.82 7.63
CA GLU A 14 -3.41 -18.36 6.28
C GLU A 14 -4.15 -17.33 5.40
N THR A 15 -5.17 -16.68 5.93
CA THR A 15 -5.91 -15.62 5.22
C THR A 15 -4.98 -14.45 4.86
N MET A 16 -4.14 -14.01 5.79
CA MET A 16 -3.20 -12.92 5.57
C MET A 16 -2.10 -13.26 4.55
N ASP A 17 -1.59 -14.50 4.55
CA ASP A 17 -0.64 -14.98 3.54
C ASP A 17 -1.27 -14.99 2.14
N VAL A 18 -2.50 -15.50 2.01
CA VAL A 18 -3.23 -15.48 0.73
C VAL A 18 -3.45 -14.05 0.23
N LEU A 19 -3.83 -13.13 1.11
CA LEU A 19 -4.01 -11.71 0.74
C LEU A 19 -2.69 -11.06 0.31
N LEU A 20 -1.57 -11.39 0.96
CA LEU A 20 -0.25 -10.91 0.58
C LEU A 20 0.18 -11.45 -0.78
N GLU A 21 -0.12 -12.71 -1.08
CA GLU A 21 0.13 -13.31 -2.40
C GLU A 21 -0.66 -12.60 -3.49
N ILE A 22 -1.95 -12.33 -3.28
CA ILE A 22 -2.79 -11.55 -4.20
C ILE A 22 -2.20 -10.15 -4.41
N SER A 23 -1.78 -9.48 -3.34
CA SER A 23 -1.13 -8.16 -3.39
C SER A 23 0.14 -8.16 -4.25
N ARG A 24 0.95 -9.22 -4.15
CA ARG A 24 2.15 -9.42 -4.98
C ARG A 24 1.81 -9.66 -6.44
N LEU A 25 0.80 -10.48 -6.73
CA LEU A 25 0.34 -10.74 -8.10
C LEU A 25 -0.18 -9.46 -8.78
N LEU A 26 -0.89 -8.61 -8.03
CA LEU A 26 -1.38 -7.31 -8.50
C LEU A 26 -0.31 -6.21 -8.45
N ASN A 27 0.90 -6.54 -7.99
CA ASN A 27 2.03 -5.64 -7.86
C ASN A 27 1.70 -4.32 -7.13
N THR A 28 0.87 -4.39 -6.07
CA THR A 28 0.45 -3.19 -5.32
C THR A 28 1.60 -2.58 -4.52
N GLY A 29 2.61 -3.40 -4.18
CA GLY A 29 3.78 -3.00 -3.40
C GLY A 29 3.49 -2.78 -1.92
N LEU A 30 2.42 -3.38 -1.39
CA LEU A 30 2.09 -3.35 0.03
C LEU A 30 2.81 -4.47 0.79
N ASP A 31 3.50 -4.08 1.86
CA ASP A 31 4.09 -4.99 2.83
C ASP A 31 3.03 -5.60 3.79
N MET A 32 3.43 -6.61 4.54
CA MET A 32 2.54 -7.36 5.43
C MET A 32 1.91 -6.47 6.53
N GLU A 33 2.67 -5.47 7.02
CA GLU A 33 2.21 -4.55 8.04
C GLU A 33 1.16 -3.58 7.46
N SER A 34 1.48 -2.93 6.34
CA SER A 34 0.57 -2.06 5.59
C SER A 34 -0.73 -2.78 5.20
N LEU A 35 -0.63 -4.02 4.72
CA LEU A 35 -1.80 -4.81 4.34
C LEU A 35 -2.69 -5.14 5.54
N SER A 36 -2.09 -5.47 6.70
CA SER A 36 -2.86 -5.71 7.93
C SER A 36 -3.63 -4.46 8.39
N ILE A 37 -3.03 -3.27 8.25
CA ILE A 37 -3.68 -2.00 8.56
C ILE A 37 -4.84 -1.76 7.61
N CYS A 38 -4.66 -2.02 6.31
CA CYS A 38 -5.72 -1.89 5.32
C CYS A 38 -6.92 -2.77 5.64
N VAL A 39 -6.69 -4.03 6.03
CA VAL A 39 -7.76 -4.96 6.44
C VAL A 39 -8.54 -4.39 7.62
N ARG A 40 -7.85 -3.91 8.67
CA ARG A 40 -8.51 -3.32 9.84
C ARG A 40 -9.31 -2.06 9.52
N LEU A 41 -8.83 -1.23 8.60
CA LEU A 41 -9.54 -0.05 8.13
C LEU A 41 -10.78 -0.43 7.32
N CYS A 42 -10.67 -1.45 6.45
CA CYS A 42 -11.81 -2.00 5.71
C CYS A 42 -12.86 -2.61 6.65
N GLU A 43 -12.46 -3.31 7.72
CA GLU A 43 -13.36 -3.84 8.75
C GLU A 43 -14.14 -2.74 9.49
N GLN A 44 -13.59 -1.52 9.58
CA GLN A 44 -14.27 -0.34 10.12
C GLN A 44 -15.25 0.30 9.12
N GLY A 45 -15.40 -0.25 7.92
CA GLY A 45 -16.32 0.25 6.89
C GLY A 45 -15.73 1.37 6.04
N ILE A 46 -14.41 1.54 6.02
CA ILE A 46 -13.75 2.50 5.13
C ILE A 46 -13.85 1.99 3.69
N ASN A 47 -14.19 2.89 2.76
CA ASN A 47 -14.26 2.56 1.34
C ASN A 47 -12.86 2.16 0.82
N PRO A 48 -12.67 0.93 0.31
CA PRO A 48 -11.38 0.47 -0.22
C PRO A 48 -10.87 1.32 -1.39
N GLU A 49 -11.76 1.90 -2.20
CA GLU A 49 -11.34 2.77 -3.31
C GLU A 49 -10.67 4.04 -2.80
N ALA A 50 -11.27 4.70 -1.81
CA ALA A 50 -10.71 5.90 -1.17
C ALA A 50 -9.39 5.57 -0.46
N LEU A 51 -9.33 4.44 0.25
CA LEU A 51 -8.12 3.97 0.93
C LEU A 51 -6.97 3.77 -0.06
N SER A 52 -7.23 3.14 -1.20
CA SER A 52 -6.23 2.90 -2.24
C SER A 52 -5.62 4.20 -2.78
N SER A 53 -6.44 5.26 -2.91
CA SER A 53 -6.01 6.57 -3.38
C SER A 53 -5.07 7.23 -2.38
N VAL A 54 -5.45 7.22 -1.10
CA VAL A 54 -4.63 7.77 -0.02
C VAL A 54 -3.29 7.03 0.09
N ILE A 55 -3.30 5.69 0.03
CA ILE A 55 -2.08 4.87 0.10
C ILE A 55 -1.12 5.19 -1.06
N LYS A 56 -1.64 5.34 -2.29
CA LYS A 56 -0.84 5.71 -3.46
C LYS A 56 -0.20 7.07 -3.30
N GLU A 57 -0.96 8.07 -2.84
CA GLU A 57 -0.45 9.41 -2.61
C GLU A 57 0.60 9.46 -1.49
N LEU A 58 0.40 8.72 -0.40
CA LEU A 58 1.37 8.62 0.69
C LEU A 58 2.69 8.00 0.23
N ARG A 59 2.65 6.92 -0.56
CA ARG A 59 3.87 6.29 -1.12
C ARG A 59 4.61 7.24 -2.06
N LYS A 60 3.89 7.96 -2.90
CA LYS A 60 4.46 8.98 -3.80
C LYS A 60 5.10 10.14 -3.03
N ALA A 61 4.47 10.59 -1.94
CA ALA A 61 5.01 11.63 -1.07
C ALA A 61 6.26 11.16 -0.30
N SER A 62 6.30 9.90 0.15
CA SER A 62 7.48 9.35 0.84
C SER A 62 8.69 9.21 -0.08
N ASP A 63 8.48 8.75 -1.33
CA ASP A 63 9.56 8.64 -2.32
C ASP A 63 10.15 10.01 -2.69
N THR A 64 9.30 11.04 -2.77
CA THR A 64 9.72 12.42 -3.06
C THR A 64 10.38 13.13 -1.87
N SER A 65 10.03 12.76 -0.63
CA SER A 65 10.59 13.37 0.58
C SER A 65 12.06 13.01 0.86
N SER A 66 12.58 11.91 0.30
CA SER A 66 13.98 11.50 0.49
C SER A 66 14.99 12.34 -0.32
N HIS A 67 14.52 13.22 -1.22
CA HIS A 67 15.35 14.19 -1.95
C HIS A 67 15.32 15.61 -1.35
N GLN A 68 14.77 15.78 -0.14
CA GLN A 68 14.48 17.09 0.44
C GLN A 68 15.30 17.39 1.71
N THR A 69 16.61 17.16 1.64
CA THR A 69 17.57 17.81 2.54
C THR A 69 18.55 18.60 1.68
N SER A 70 18.28 19.90 1.49
CA SER A 70 19.29 20.98 1.64
C SER A 70 18.95 22.32 0.94
N LYS A 71 17.87 22.50 0.17
CA LYS A 71 17.64 23.82 -0.45
C LYS A 71 16.20 24.28 -0.32
N GLY A 72 16.04 25.52 0.12
CA GLY A 72 14.77 26.21 0.26
C GLY A 72 13.89 26.02 -0.97
N VAL A 73 12.60 25.87 -0.69
CA VAL A 73 11.45 25.87 -1.61
C VAL A 73 11.77 26.32 -3.05
N CYS A 74 11.77 25.37 -4.00
CA CYS A 74 11.00 25.50 -5.24
C CYS A 74 10.04 24.31 -5.29
N VAL A 75 8.75 24.54 -5.07
CA VAL A 75 7.72 23.64 -5.60
C VAL A 75 7.62 23.96 -7.08
N CYS A 76 8.55 23.40 -7.84
CA CYS A 76 8.44 23.33 -9.28
C CYS A 76 7.49 22.16 -9.56
N MET A 77 6.19 22.45 -9.59
CA MET A 77 5.14 21.53 -10.08
C MET A 77 5.35 21.34 -11.58
N SER A 78 6.24 20.43 -11.97
CA SER A 78 6.45 20.03 -13.36
C SER A 78 6.96 18.60 -13.38
N ASP A 79 6.32 17.79 -14.24
CA ASP A 79 6.71 16.44 -14.64
C ASP A 79 6.39 15.29 -13.66
N ASN A 80 5.43 14.43 -14.00
CA ASN A 80 5.76 13.16 -14.68
C ASN A 80 4.51 12.26 -14.84
N TYR A 81 3.83 12.45 -15.97
CA TYR A 81 3.04 11.45 -16.67
C TYR A 81 4.01 10.37 -17.19
N PRO A 82 3.76 9.06 -17.03
CA PRO A 82 4.75 8.05 -17.40
C PRO A 82 4.88 7.93 -18.93
N ALA A 83 6.13 7.79 -19.34
CA ALA A 83 6.63 7.49 -20.66
C ALA A 83 5.77 6.48 -21.46
N SER A 84 5.43 6.86 -22.70
CA SER A 84 5.15 5.90 -23.77
C SER A 84 5.80 6.38 -25.06
N GLY A 85 7.00 5.82 -25.31
CA GLY A 85 7.42 5.29 -26.61
C GLY A 85 7.36 6.20 -27.82
N LEU A 86 8.55 6.64 -28.25
CA LEU A 86 8.86 6.91 -29.65
C LEU A 86 8.55 5.65 -30.48
N PHE A 87 7.63 5.74 -31.44
CA PHE A 87 7.51 4.78 -32.54
C PHE A 87 7.71 5.57 -33.85
N PHE A 88 8.55 5.02 -34.73
CA PHE A 88 8.92 5.59 -36.04
C PHE A 88 7.72 6.01 -36.87
#